data_AF-A0A9D7NZR3-F1
#
_entry.id   AF-A0A9D7NZR3-F1
#
_cell.length_a   1.000
_cell.length_b   1.000
_cell.length_c   1.000
_cell.angle_alpha   90.00
_cell.angle_beta   90.00
_cell.angle_gamma   90.00
#
_symmetry.space_group_name_H-M   'P 1'
#
loop_
_entity.id
_entity.type
_entity.pdbx_description
1 polymer ?
#
loop_
_entity_poly.entity_id
_entity_poly.type
_entity_poly.pdbx_seq_one_letter_code
_entity_poly.pdbx_strand_id
1 'polypeptide(L)'
;MKALRIALVVVVCLAALGFYGMRHFARDKHALLELKAMVGQGDLGQAFQRMDSIGGFQNPVINLSYQRWKKKLVARFITHEEVLENTSGNTIVNDVSNIYRAYWRAELMKTDPAARTDSTLYHALADYMLDNGLTALTRDSLERTIKNDVELGRILAEQGFKTRFMLRNGIQEVLIWNQENRVPYTVALPKDTVLTTVVFITDYALNGYDDYATFGSAQVGGWAVQESATLYCNRDQYDLGSEEFEVSYLKHETLHFTDLNAYPNLSAADLEYRSKVIELMYCTEATMQDRIAQFVREADGSDRSHSHPYANHVLMTALSDMLFQRGFEQDLAVWSGIQVEAINRAAAALYAASEATLRQDPERAEVI
;
A
#
# COMPACT_ATOMS: atom_id res chain seq x y z
N MET A 1 -42.91 -5.56 36.40
CA MET A 1 -41.69 -5.32 37.22
C MET A 1 -40.44 -6.06 36.73
N LYS A 2 -40.47 -7.38 36.46
CA LYS A 2 -39.29 -8.12 35.96
C LYS A 2 -38.78 -7.63 34.59
N ALA A 3 -39.67 -7.43 33.62
CA ALA A 3 -39.29 -6.93 32.28
C ALA A 3 -38.65 -5.54 32.30
N LEU A 4 -39.15 -4.63 33.15
CA LEU A 4 -38.60 -3.28 33.32
C LEU A 4 -37.19 -3.32 33.95
N ARG A 5 -36.95 -4.24 34.90
CA ARG A 5 -35.61 -4.45 35.48
C ARG A 5 -34.63 -5.05 34.48
N ILE A 6 -35.07 -5.97 33.63
CA ILE A 6 -34.23 -6.54 32.55
C ILE A 6 -33.88 -5.46 31.53
N ALA A 7 -34.85 -4.66 31.08
CA ALA A 7 -34.62 -3.55 30.15
C ALA A 7 -33.65 -2.51 30.73
N LEU A 8 -33.79 -2.15 32.01
CA LEU A 8 -32.88 -1.22 32.67
C LEU A 8 -31.45 -1.78 32.76
N VAL A 9 -31.29 -3.07 33.10
CA VAL A 9 -29.98 -3.74 33.12
C VAL A 9 -29.35 -3.74 31.73
N VAL A 10 -30.12 -4.04 30.68
CA VAL A 10 -29.63 -4.01 29.29
C VAL A 10 -29.19 -2.60 28.90
N VAL A 11 -29.96 -1.56 29.21
CA VAL A 11 -29.60 -0.17 28.89
C VAL A 11 -28.35 0.28 29.66
N VAL A 12 -28.24 -0.06 30.95
CA VAL A 12 -27.06 0.25 31.76
C VAL A 12 -25.84 -0.51 31.26
N CYS A 13 -25.99 -1.79 30.88
CA CYS A 13 -24.92 -2.56 30.26
C CYS A 13 -24.51 -1.98 28.89
N LEU A 14 -25.45 -1.54 28.05
CA LEU A 14 -25.15 -0.90 26.77
C LEU A 14 -24.48 0.47 26.95
N ALA A 15 -24.91 1.26 27.93
CA ALA A 15 -24.27 2.54 28.25
C ALA A 15 -22.86 2.34 28.83
N ALA A 16 -22.67 1.34 29.70
CA ALA A 16 -21.37 0.96 30.24
C ALA A 16 -20.45 0.40 29.13
N LEU A 17 -20.97 -0.42 28.22
CA LEU A 17 -20.24 -0.90 27.03
C LEU A 17 -19.92 0.23 26.06
N GLY A 18 -20.81 1.21 25.91
CA GLY A 18 -20.56 2.42 25.12
C GLY A 18 -19.44 3.26 25.74
N PHE A 19 -19.51 3.53 27.04
CA PHE A 19 -18.50 4.31 27.75
C PHE A 19 -17.14 3.60 27.84
N TYR A 20 -17.15 2.30 28.16
CA TYR A 20 -15.94 1.47 28.18
C TYR A 20 -15.36 1.27 26.77
N GLY A 21 -16.23 1.11 25.77
CA GLY A 21 -15.86 1.06 24.36
C GLY A 21 -15.12 2.33 23.95
N MET A 22 -15.66 3.51 24.25
CA MET A 22 -14.99 4.77 23.95
C MET A 22 -13.61 4.90 24.63
N ARG A 23 -13.46 4.38 25.86
CA ARG A 23 -12.26 4.57 26.69
C ARG A 23 -10.97 3.93 26.13
N HIS A 24 -11.09 2.98 25.20
CA HIS A 24 -9.94 2.32 24.57
C HIS A 24 -10.01 2.24 23.05
N PHE A 25 -11.08 2.74 22.43
CA PHE A 25 -11.32 2.58 21.00
C PHE A 25 -10.18 3.12 20.15
N ALA A 26 -9.74 4.36 20.38
CA ALA A 26 -8.69 4.99 19.56
C ALA A 26 -7.36 4.21 19.64
N ARG A 27 -6.90 3.90 20.86
CA ARG A 27 -5.65 3.16 21.08
C ARG A 27 -5.70 1.76 20.48
N ASP A 28 -6.76 1.01 20.75
CA ASP A 28 -6.87 -0.37 20.27
C ASP A 28 -7.10 -0.42 18.74
N LYS A 29 -7.87 0.54 18.18
CA LYS A 29 -8.01 0.72 16.72
C LYS A 29 -6.64 0.98 16.10
N HIS A 30 -5.86 1.89 16.68
CA HIS A 30 -4.51 2.21 16.19
C HIS A 30 -3.61 0.99 16.20
N ALA A 31 -3.54 0.25 17.31
CA ALA A 31 -2.74 -0.98 17.40
C ALA A 31 -3.18 -2.08 16.41
N LEU A 32 -4.48 -2.22 16.13
CA LEU A 32 -4.96 -3.12 15.09
C LEU A 32 -4.56 -2.65 13.69
N LEU A 33 -4.60 -1.36 13.41
CA LEU A 33 -4.16 -0.79 12.13
C LEU A 33 -2.66 -0.95 11.92
N GLU A 34 -1.83 -0.78 12.95
CA GLU A 34 -0.40 -1.07 12.90
C GLU A 34 -0.13 -2.53 12.52
N LEU A 35 -0.82 -3.49 13.16
CA LEU A 35 -0.69 -4.91 12.82
C LEU A 35 -1.05 -5.18 11.35
N LYS A 36 -2.09 -4.53 10.84
CA LYS A 36 -2.49 -4.67 9.43
C LYS A 36 -1.48 -4.04 8.49
N ALA A 37 -0.92 -2.88 8.84
CA ALA A 37 0.11 -2.21 8.06
C ALA A 37 1.37 -3.08 7.95
N MET A 38 1.82 -3.69 9.05
CA MET A 38 2.92 -4.67 9.02
C MET A 38 2.65 -5.82 8.05
N VAL A 39 1.43 -6.40 8.07
CA VAL A 39 1.05 -7.47 7.14
C VAL A 39 1.06 -6.99 5.68
N GLY A 40 0.54 -5.80 5.39
CA GLY A 40 0.57 -5.21 4.04
C GLY A 40 1.98 -4.90 3.55
N GLN A 41 2.89 -4.50 4.45
CA GLN A 41 4.31 -4.28 4.15
C GLN A 41 5.08 -5.59 3.97
N GLY A 42 4.44 -6.73 4.23
CA GLY A 42 5.03 -8.05 4.04
C GLY A 42 5.72 -8.60 5.29
N ASP A 43 5.62 -7.94 6.44
CA ASP A 43 6.23 -8.35 7.71
C ASP A 43 5.32 -9.29 8.52
N LEU A 44 4.66 -10.23 7.83
CA LEU A 44 3.68 -11.12 8.43
C LEU A 44 4.27 -11.98 9.56
N GLY A 45 5.51 -12.46 9.41
CA GLY A 45 6.20 -13.20 10.47
C GLY A 45 6.35 -12.38 11.77
N GLN A 46 6.74 -11.10 11.67
CA GLN A 46 6.83 -10.20 12.82
C GLN A 46 5.45 -9.83 13.37
N ALA A 47 4.47 -9.64 12.48
CA ALA A 47 3.09 -9.39 12.87
C ALA A 47 2.53 -10.55 13.72
N PHE A 48 2.82 -11.81 13.38
CA PHE A 48 2.43 -12.97 14.20
C PHE A 48 3.08 -12.94 15.59
N GLN A 49 4.38 -12.64 15.69
CA GLN A 49 5.06 -12.49 16.99
C GLN A 49 4.39 -11.41 17.86
N ARG A 50 4.01 -10.28 17.25
CA ARG A 50 3.29 -9.20 17.94
C ARG A 50 1.86 -9.59 18.31
N MET A 51 1.17 -10.37 17.47
CA MET A 51 -0.16 -10.88 17.77
C MET A 51 -0.17 -11.83 18.96
N ASP A 52 0.90 -12.60 19.15
CA ASP A 52 1.04 -13.53 20.26
C ASP A 52 1.39 -12.80 21.57
N SER A 53 2.14 -11.70 21.52
CA SER A 53 2.42 -10.88 22.69
C SER A 53 1.20 -10.09 23.19
N ILE A 54 0.35 -9.61 22.28
CA ILE A 54 -0.86 -8.85 22.63
C ILE A 54 -1.97 -9.75 23.18
N GLY A 55 -2.19 -10.93 22.57
CA GLY A 55 -3.28 -11.86 22.90
C GLY A 55 -4.69 -11.38 22.49
N GLY A 56 -5.04 -10.12 22.79
CA GLY A 56 -6.30 -9.49 22.41
C GLY A 56 -6.39 -8.00 22.80
N PHE A 57 -7.45 -7.34 22.37
CA PHE A 57 -7.71 -5.92 22.65
C PHE A 57 -8.74 -5.72 23.77
N GLN A 58 -8.67 -4.59 24.47
CA GLN A 58 -9.58 -4.26 25.58
C GLN A 58 -10.94 -3.80 25.06
N ASN A 59 -10.97 -3.04 23.98
CA ASN A 59 -12.21 -2.65 23.31
C ASN A 59 -12.86 -3.90 22.66
N PRO A 60 -14.11 -4.24 23.03
CA PRO A 60 -14.74 -5.49 22.57
C PRO A 60 -15.02 -5.51 21.06
N VAL A 61 -15.32 -4.36 20.45
CA VAL A 61 -15.58 -4.26 19.00
C VAL A 61 -14.29 -4.47 18.21
N ILE A 62 -13.21 -3.81 18.63
CA ILE A 62 -11.89 -3.97 18.02
C ILE A 62 -11.38 -5.40 18.22
N ASN A 63 -11.53 -5.96 19.43
CA ASN A 63 -11.10 -7.33 19.71
C ASN A 63 -11.86 -8.35 18.85
N LEU A 64 -13.18 -8.20 18.67
CA LEU A 64 -13.95 -9.08 17.79
C LEU A 64 -13.45 -9.00 16.34
N SER A 65 -13.18 -7.80 15.83
CA SER A 65 -12.59 -7.61 14.50
C SER A 65 -11.22 -8.26 14.39
N TYR A 66 -10.36 -8.05 15.39
CA TYR A 66 -9.03 -8.64 15.47
C TYR A 66 -9.06 -10.16 15.47
N GLN A 67 -9.87 -10.80 16.31
CA GLN A 67 -9.93 -12.27 16.39
C GLN A 67 -10.45 -12.89 15.08
N ARG A 68 -11.42 -12.25 14.42
CA ARG A 68 -11.87 -12.69 13.08
C ARG A 68 -10.76 -12.60 12.05
N TRP A 69 -10.02 -11.49 12.04
CA TRP A 69 -8.90 -11.30 11.13
C TRP A 69 -7.74 -12.26 11.41
N LYS A 70 -7.34 -12.44 12.68
CA LYS A 70 -6.32 -13.42 13.12
C LYS A 70 -6.70 -14.84 12.69
N LYS A 71 -7.98 -15.23 12.82
CA LYS A 71 -8.44 -16.54 12.35
C LYS A 71 -8.23 -16.72 10.84
N LYS A 72 -8.52 -15.70 10.04
CA LYS A 72 -8.28 -15.75 8.59
C LYS A 72 -6.79 -15.87 8.26
N LEU A 73 -5.92 -15.13 8.94
CA LEU A 73 -4.47 -15.25 8.76
C LEU A 73 -3.96 -16.66 9.10
N VAL A 74 -4.41 -17.23 10.21
CA VAL A 74 -4.07 -18.61 10.61
C VAL A 74 -4.56 -19.63 9.58
N ALA A 75 -5.76 -19.43 9.02
CA ALA A 75 -6.29 -20.27 7.95
C ALA A 75 -5.41 -20.22 6.69
N ARG A 76 -4.98 -19.01 6.27
CA ARG A 76 -4.21 -18.77 5.06
C ARG A 76 -2.74 -19.22 5.15
N PHE A 77 -2.08 -18.92 6.27
CA PHE A 77 -0.61 -19.02 6.37
C PHE A 77 -0.09 -20.13 7.29
N ILE A 78 -0.91 -20.67 8.19
CA ILE A 78 -0.46 -21.67 9.17
C ILE A 78 -1.10 -23.04 8.88
N THR A 79 -2.43 -23.08 8.88
CA THR A 79 -3.19 -24.33 8.74
C THR A 79 -3.44 -24.70 7.27
N HIS A 80 -3.38 -23.72 6.36
CA HIS A 80 -3.66 -23.88 4.94
C HIS A 80 -5.09 -24.39 4.65
N GLU A 81 -6.04 -24.14 5.56
CA GLU A 81 -7.44 -24.53 5.43
C GLU A 81 -8.26 -23.61 4.52
N GLU A 82 -7.72 -22.44 4.17
CA GLU A 82 -8.41 -21.52 3.28
C GLU A 82 -8.44 -22.05 1.84
N VAL A 83 -9.65 -22.12 1.30
CA VAL A 83 -9.88 -22.39 -0.13
C VAL A 83 -9.93 -21.05 -0.87
N LEU A 84 -8.97 -20.84 -1.77
CA LEU A 84 -8.94 -19.66 -2.64
C LEU A 84 -9.66 -20.01 -3.94
N GLU A 85 -10.71 -19.26 -4.23
CA GLU A 85 -11.41 -19.38 -5.50
C GLU A 85 -10.63 -18.67 -6.60
N ASN A 86 -10.57 -19.33 -7.75
CA ASN A 86 -9.94 -18.82 -8.95
C ASN A 86 -11.00 -18.15 -9.82
N THR A 87 -10.85 -16.85 -10.06
CA THR A 87 -11.90 -16.00 -10.64
C THR A 87 -11.68 -15.65 -12.10
N SER A 88 -10.50 -15.92 -12.68
CA SER A 88 -10.14 -15.44 -14.02
C SER A 88 -10.88 -16.13 -15.17
N GLY A 89 -11.51 -17.29 -14.92
CA GLY A 89 -12.07 -18.15 -15.97
C GLY A 89 -11.04 -18.78 -16.92
N ASN A 90 -9.73 -18.56 -16.69
CA ASN A 90 -8.64 -19.08 -17.51
C ASN A 90 -7.71 -19.96 -16.67
N THR A 91 -7.56 -21.24 -17.07
CA THR A 91 -6.76 -22.22 -16.32
C THR A 91 -5.29 -21.80 -16.17
N ILE A 92 -4.66 -21.28 -17.22
CA ILE A 92 -3.26 -20.87 -17.19
C ILE A 92 -3.05 -19.74 -16.19
N VAL A 93 -3.90 -18.70 -16.26
CA VAL A 93 -3.83 -17.58 -15.31
C VAL A 93 -4.08 -18.02 -13.88
N ASN A 94 -5.04 -18.91 -13.68
CA ASN A 94 -5.37 -19.47 -12.38
C ASN A 94 -4.22 -20.29 -11.76
N ASP A 95 -3.53 -21.09 -12.56
CA ASP A 95 -2.40 -21.90 -12.11
C ASP A 95 -1.19 -21.02 -11.78
N VAL A 96 -0.86 -20.06 -12.65
CA VAL A 96 0.18 -19.05 -12.37
C VAL A 96 -0.13 -18.30 -11.09
N SER A 97 -1.38 -17.87 -10.91
CA SER A 97 -1.82 -17.20 -9.67
C SER A 97 -1.60 -18.06 -8.43
N ASN A 98 -1.86 -19.36 -8.53
CA ASN A 98 -1.64 -20.30 -7.44
C ASN A 98 -0.15 -20.51 -7.14
N ILE A 99 0.72 -20.50 -8.16
CA ILE A 99 2.18 -20.54 -7.99
C ILE A 99 2.67 -19.32 -7.20
N TYR A 100 2.23 -18.11 -7.56
CA TYR A 100 2.56 -16.89 -6.81
C TYR A 100 2.02 -16.91 -5.37
N ARG A 101 0.77 -17.34 -5.17
CA ARG A 101 0.19 -17.44 -3.81
C ARG A 101 0.93 -18.44 -2.94
N ALA A 102 1.38 -19.57 -3.50
CA ALA A 102 2.20 -20.55 -2.77
C ALA A 102 3.56 -19.95 -2.37
N TYR A 103 4.20 -19.23 -3.29
CA TYR A 103 5.41 -18.46 -3.02
C TYR A 103 5.20 -17.42 -1.90
N TRP A 104 4.17 -16.58 -2.00
CA TRP A 104 3.86 -15.56 -0.99
C TRP A 104 3.59 -16.16 0.40
N ARG A 105 2.87 -17.29 0.47
CA ARG A 105 2.64 -17.98 1.77
C ARG A 105 3.94 -18.33 2.48
N ALA A 106 4.94 -18.79 1.74
CA ALA A 106 6.22 -19.19 2.30
C ALA A 106 7.08 -17.97 2.68
N GLU A 107 7.23 -17.01 1.76
CA GLU A 107 8.19 -15.92 1.93
C GLU A 107 7.74 -14.83 2.92
N LEU A 108 6.43 -14.56 3.02
CA LEU A 108 5.88 -13.59 3.97
C LEU A 108 6.04 -14.04 5.43
N MET A 109 6.13 -15.35 5.68
CA MET A 109 6.32 -15.89 7.03
C MET A 109 7.76 -15.74 7.55
N LYS A 110 8.72 -15.40 6.68
CA LYS A 110 10.11 -15.16 7.09
C LYS A 110 10.20 -13.84 7.83
N THR A 111 10.66 -13.90 9.08
CA THR A 111 10.84 -12.73 9.96
C THR A 111 12.03 -11.87 9.55
N ASP A 112 13.04 -12.48 8.91
CA ASP A 112 14.19 -11.80 8.32
C ASP A 112 13.96 -11.65 6.80
N PRO A 113 13.73 -10.43 6.28
CA PRO A 113 13.59 -10.19 4.86
C PRO A 113 14.81 -10.62 4.04
N ALA A 114 16.03 -10.60 4.61
CA ALA A 114 17.23 -11.04 3.92
C ALA A 114 17.26 -12.56 3.66
N ALA A 115 16.44 -13.33 4.36
CA ALA A 115 16.27 -14.76 4.12
C ALA A 115 15.27 -15.07 2.98
N ARG A 116 14.65 -14.04 2.39
CA ARG A 116 13.72 -14.21 1.26
C ARG A 116 14.46 -14.62 0.00
N THR A 117 13.84 -15.50 -0.79
CA THR A 117 14.40 -16.02 -2.04
C THR A 117 13.28 -16.31 -3.03
N ASP A 118 13.54 -16.07 -4.31
CA ASP A 118 12.61 -16.28 -5.43
C ASP A 118 12.82 -17.62 -6.15
N SER A 119 13.77 -18.45 -5.70
CA SER A 119 14.14 -19.69 -6.40
C SER A 119 12.95 -20.65 -6.55
N THR A 120 12.17 -20.86 -5.50
CA THR A 120 10.99 -21.75 -5.54
C THR A 120 9.93 -21.25 -6.52
N LEU A 121 9.72 -19.92 -6.58
CA LEU A 121 8.79 -19.31 -7.53
C LEU A 121 9.22 -19.62 -8.97
N TYR A 122 10.46 -19.30 -9.31
CA TYR A 122 10.94 -19.44 -10.68
C TYR A 122 11.11 -20.90 -11.10
N HIS A 123 11.49 -21.82 -10.20
CA HIS A 123 11.47 -23.24 -10.53
C HIS A 123 10.05 -23.74 -10.81
N ALA A 124 9.07 -23.40 -9.97
CA ALA A 124 7.69 -23.80 -10.18
C ALA A 124 7.09 -23.21 -11.48
N LEU A 125 7.40 -21.96 -11.80
CA LEU A 125 7.00 -21.33 -13.06
C LEU A 125 7.66 -22.02 -14.26
N ALA A 126 8.96 -22.32 -14.19
CA ALA A 126 9.68 -22.99 -15.26
C ALA A 126 9.11 -24.39 -15.55
N ASP A 127 8.90 -25.18 -14.50
CA ASP A 127 8.28 -26.50 -14.60
C ASP A 127 6.89 -26.41 -15.21
N TYR A 128 6.05 -25.50 -14.70
CA TYR A 128 4.69 -25.29 -15.21
C TYR A 128 4.68 -24.93 -16.71
N MET A 129 5.53 -24.00 -17.14
CA MET A 129 5.61 -23.58 -18.55
C MET A 129 6.05 -24.72 -19.47
N LEU A 130 7.01 -25.53 -19.05
CA LEU A 130 7.54 -26.64 -19.84
C LEU A 130 6.55 -27.81 -19.89
N ASP A 131 5.99 -28.21 -18.75
CA ASP A 131 5.08 -29.36 -18.63
C ASP A 131 3.78 -29.14 -19.41
N ASN A 132 3.35 -27.88 -19.54
CA ASN A 132 2.14 -27.50 -20.29
C ASN A 132 2.44 -27.02 -21.72
N GLY A 133 3.69 -27.07 -22.18
CA GLY A 133 4.07 -26.66 -23.53
C GLY A 133 3.77 -25.19 -23.85
N LEU A 134 3.85 -24.31 -22.85
CA LEU A 134 3.53 -22.88 -22.98
C LEU A 134 4.69 -22.05 -23.56
N THR A 135 5.88 -22.64 -23.61
CA THR A 135 7.09 -22.02 -24.14
C THR A 135 7.81 -22.94 -25.12
N ALA A 136 8.47 -22.32 -26.12
CA ALA A 136 9.40 -23.01 -27.01
C ALA A 136 10.84 -23.01 -26.47
N LEU A 137 11.10 -22.35 -25.34
CA LEU A 137 12.42 -22.32 -24.72
C LEU A 137 12.78 -23.68 -24.13
N THR A 138 14.07 -24.03 -24.18
CA THR A 138 14.60 -25.16 -23.42
C THR A 138 14.66 -24.81 -21.94
N ARG A 139 14.69 -25.82 -21.06
CA ARG A 139 14.89 -25.63 -19.61
C ARG A 139 16.09 -24.73 -19.31
N ASP A 140 17.24 -25.06 -19.89
CA ASP A 140 18.47 -24.29 -19.75
C ASP A 140 18.32 -22.82 -20.15
N SER A 141 17.60 -22.52 -21.24
CA SER A 141 17.37 -21.13 -21.66
C SER A 141 16.41 -20.43 -20.71
N LEU A 142 15.31 -21.10 -20.35
CA LEU A 142 14.28 -20.56 -19.47
C LEU A 142 14.86 -20.24 -18.09
N GLU A 143 15.60 -21.14 -17.46
CA GLU A 143 16.20 -20.92 -16.14
C GLU A 143 17.16 -19.72 -16.11
N ARG A 144 17.80 -19.38 -17.23
CA ARG A 144 18.67 -18.19 -17.35
C ARG A 144 17.90 -16.89 -17.52
N THR A 145 16.70 -16.95 -18.10
CA THR A 145 15.95 -15.74 -18.47
C THR A 145 14.70 -15.51 -17.64
N ILE A 146 14.17 -16.52 -16.94
CA ILE A 146 12.83 -16.46 -16.34
C ILE A 146 12.63 -15.29 -15.38
N LYS A 147 13.71 -14.84 -14.72
CA LYS A 147 13.71 -13.67 -13.82
C LYS A 147 13.46 -12.33 -14.51
N ASN A 148 13.52 -12.27 -15.85
CA ASN A 148 13.18 -11.05 -16.59
C ASN A 148 11.67 -10.95 -16.88
N ASP A 149 10.89 -11.96 -16.49
CA ASP A 149 9.43 -12.06 -16.64
C ASP A 149 8.88 -11.92 -18.07
N VAL A 150 9.75 -11.79 -19.09
CA VAL A 150 9.35 -11.55 -20.48
C VAL A 150 8.52 -12.71 -21.02
N GLU A 151 8.98 -13.94 -20.78
CA GLU A 151 8.30 -15.12 -21.31
C GLU A 151 6.97 -15.38 -20.59
N LEU A 152 6.92 -15.17 -19.26
CA LEU A 152 5.68 -15.26 -18.51
C LEU A 152 4.67 -14.20 -18.96
N GLY A 153 5.13 -12.95 -19.14
CA GLY A 153 4.33 -11.86 -19.66
C GLY A 153 3.76 -12.16 -21.04
N ARG A 154 4.57 -12.73 -21.95
CA ARG A 154 4.10 -13.18 -23.27
C ARG A 154 3.00 -14.24 -23.15
N ILE A 155 3.21 -15.27 -22.33
CA ILE A 155 2.25 -16.36 -22.11
C ILE A 155 0.92 -15.81 -21.59
N LEU A 156 0.95 -14.93 -20.58
CA LEU A 156 -0.25 -14.34 -19.99
C LEU A 156 -0.96 -13.37 -20.97
N ALA A 157 -0.20 -12.64 -21.78
CA ALA A 157 -0.75 -11.78 -22.84
C ALA A 157 -1.48 -12.58 -23.93
N GLU A 158 -0.96 -13.75 -24.32
CA GLU A 158 -1.65 -14.66 -25.25
C GLU A 158 -2.96 -15.22 -24.69
N GLN A 159 -3.11 -15.24 -23.36
CA GLN A 159 -4.37 -15.56 -22.69
C GLN A 159 -5.34 -14.38 -22.61
N GLY A 160 -4.96 -13.20 -23.12
CA GLY A 160 -5.77 -11.97 -23.08
C GLY A 160 -5.64 -11.15 -21.79
N PHE A 161 -4.64 -11.44 -20.95
CA PHE A 161 -4.40 -10.73 -19.70
C PHE A 161 -3.25 -9.73 -19.82
N LYS A 162 -3.28 -8.72 -18.98
CA LYS A 162 -2.22 -7.72 -18.81
C LYS A 162 -1.52 -7.98 -17.49
N THR A 163 -0.25 -7.60 -17.42
CA THR A 163 0.60 -7.92 -16.28
C THR A 163 1.47 -6.74 -15.86
N ARG A 164 1.75 -6.66 -14.56
CA ARG A 164 2.81 -5.81 -14.01
C ARG A 164 3.63 -6.62 -13.03
N PHE A 165 4.91 -6.83 -13.36
CA PHE A 165 5.88 -7.50 -12.51
C PHE A 165 6.63 -6.48 -11.67
N MET A 166 6.81 -6.77 -10.38
CA MET A 166 7.46 -5.87 -9.43
C MET A 166 8.23 -6.68 -8.39
N LEU A 167 9.28 -6.06 -7.84
CA LEU A 167 9.95 -6.51 -6.63
C LEU A 167 9.69 -5.47 -5.56
N ARG A 168 8.85 -5.81 -4.57
CA ARG A 168 8.52 -4.93 -3.44
C ARG A 168 8.87 -5.64 -2.14
N ASN A 169 9.59 -4.95 -1.25
CA ASN A 169 9.97 -5.46 0.08
C ASN A 169 10.64 -6.85 0.03
N GLY A 170 11.46 -7.11 -1.00
CA GLY A 170 12.12 -8.41 -1.19
C GLY A 170 11.20 -9.56 -1.63
N ILE A 171 9.97 -9.26 -2.07
CA ILE A 171 8.97 -10.22 -2.57
C ILE A 171 8.74 -9.99 -4.06
N GLN A 172 8.86 -11.06 -4.85
CA GLN A 172 8.47 -11.03 -6.27
C GLN A 172 6.95 -11.01 -6.40
N GLU A 173 6.44 -10.15 -7.24
CA GLU A 173 5.02 -9.90 -7.37
C GLU A 173 4.60 -9.75 -8.83
N VAL A 174 3.38 -10.20 -9.11
CA VAL A 174 2.71 -9.91 -10.38
C VAL A 174 1.27 -9.48 -10.11
N LEU A 175 0.86 -8.39 -10.75
CA LEU A 175 -0.54 -8.04 -10.91
C LEU A 175 -1.02 -8.60 -12.24
N ILE A 176 -2.17 -9.27 -12.26
CA ILE A 176 -2.78 -9.85 -13.46
C ILE A 176 -4.24 -9.38 -13.56
N TRP A 177 -4.60 -8.72 -14.66
CA TRP A 177 -5.96 -8.21 -14.91
C TRP A 177 -6.31 -8.30 -16.39
N ASN A 178 -7.59 -8.22 -16.72
CA ASN A 178 -8.07 -8.27 -18.11
C ASN A 178 -8.79 -6.97 -18.53
N GLN A 179 -9.43 -6.25 -17.60
CA GLN A 179 -10.26 -5.08 -17.90
C GLN A 179 -9.56 -3.76 -17.56
N GLU A 180 -9.64 -2.82 -18.50
CA GLU A 180 -9.16 -1.45 -18.33
C GLU A 180 -10.18 -0.46 -18.90
N ASN A 181 -10.35 0.67 -18.23
CA ASN A 181 -11.05 1.84 -18.78
C ASN A 181 -10.12 3.06 -18.77
N ARG A 182 -10.07 3.81 -19.87
CA ARG A 182 -9.15 4.93 -20.05
C ARG A 182 -9.91 6.24 -20.03
N VAL A 183 -9.54 7.14 -19.12
CA VAL A 183 -10.22 8.42 -18.93
C VAL A 183 -9.18 9.54 -18.87
N PRO A 184 -9.29 10.60 -19.68
CA PRO A 184 -8.41 11.76 -19.56
C PRO A 184 -8.77 12.60 -18.33
N TYR A 185 -7.75 13.10 -17.64
CA TYR A 185 -7.85 14.00 -16.49
C TYR A 185 -6.95 15.21 -16.69
N THR A 186 -7.43 16.36 -16.24
CA THR A 186 -6.64 17.60 -16.17
C THR A 186 -6.30 17.86 -14.70
N VAL A 187 -5.02 17.82 -14.37
CA VAL A 187 -4.54 17.86 -12.98
C VAL A 187 -3.75 19.13 -12.74
N ALA A 188 -4.25 19.99 -11.85
CA ALA A 188 -3.53 21.17 -11.41
C ALA A 188 -2.46 20.79 -10.37
N LEU A 189 -1.20 21.03 -10.69
CA LEU A 189 -0.05 20.95 -9.79
C LEU A 189 0.49 22.36 -9.51
N PRO A 190 1.41 22.54 -8.52
CA PRO A 190 1.89 23.88 -8.18
C PRO A 190 2.57 24.64 -9.32
N LYS A 191 3.21 23.93 -10.25
CA LYS A 191 3.93 24.55 -11.38
C LYS A 191 3.10 24.67 -12.64
N ASP A 192 2.21 23.72 -12.89
CA ASP A 192 1.56 23.54 -14.18
C ASP A 192 0.26 22.74 -14.04
N THR A 193 -0.52 22.74 -15.11
CA THR A 193 -1.69 21.89 -15.27
C THR A 193 -1.38 20.80 -16.30
N VAL A 194 -1.43 19.55 -15.87
CA VAL A 194 -1.04 18.38 -16.67
C VAL A 194 -2.27 17.68 -17.22
N LEU A 195 -2.28 17.39 -18.52
CA LEU A 195 -3.24 16.47 -19.12
C LEU A 195 -2.66 15.06 -19.04
N THR A 196 -3.33 14.18 -18.28
CA THR A 196 -2.92 12.79 -18.07
C THR A 196 -4.06 11.84 -18.42
N THR A 197 -3.75 10.58 -18.73
CA THR A 197 -4.75 9.52 -18.91
C THR A 197 -4.71 8.59 -17.72
N VAL A 198 -5.84 8.44 -17.01
CA VAL A 198 -5.99 7.43 -15.98
C VAL A 198 -6.53 6.14 -16.61
N VAL A 199 -5.79 5.05 -16.47
CA VAL A 199 -6.17 3.69 -16.82
C VAL A 199 -6.70 3.02 -15.56
N PHE A 200 -8.02 2.97 -15.44
CA PHE A 200 -8.70 2.26 -14.37
C PHE A 200 -8.65 0.77 -14.63
N ILE A 201 -7.97 0.04 -13.75
CA ILE A 201 -7.97 -1.41 -13.71
C ILE A 201 -9.15 -1.88 -12.87
N THR A 202 -9.90 -2.84 -13.40
CA THR A 202 -10.96 -3.57 -12.70
C THR A 202 -10.75 -5.06 -12.94
N ASP A 203 -11.37 -5.90 -12.11
CA ASP A 203 -11.42 -7.36 -12.33
C ASP A 203 -10.01 -8.03 -12.34
N TYR A 204 -9.29 -7.88 -11.23
CA TYR A 204 -8.02 -8.57 -11.03
C TYR A 204 -8.22 -10.09 -10.97
N ALA A 205 -7.48 -10.82 -11.81
CA ALA A 205 -7.29 -12.27 -11.67
C ALA A 205 -6.33 -12.59 -10.51
N LEU A 206 -5.31 -11.75 -10.37
CA LEU A 206 -4.39 -11.75 -9.24
C LEU A 206 -4.01 -10.31 -8.92
N ASN A 207 -4.30 -9.89 -7.70
CA ASN A 207 -3.78 -8.66 -7.14
C ASN A 207 -2.51 -8.95 -6.32
N GLY A 208 -1.88 -7.91 -5.78
CA GLY A 208 -0.59 -7.97 -5.13
C GLY A 208 -0.48 -8.92 -3.93
N TYR A 209 0.75 -9.16 -3.47
CA TYR A 209 1.00 -9.97 -2.28
C TYR A 209 0.38 -9.33 -1.04
N ASP A 210 0.25 -8.00 -1.00
CA ASP A 210 -0.34 -7.21 0.08
C ASP A 210 -1.86 -7.38 0.13
N ASP A 211 -2.52 -7.37 -1.03
CA ASP A 211 -3.94 -7.75 -1.17
C ASP A 211 -4.15 -9.18 -0.65
N TYR A 212 -3.29 -10.09 -1.12
CA TYR A 212 -3.27 -11.47 -0.70
C TYR A 212 -2.90 -11.64 0.79
N ALA A 213 -2.10 -10.81 1.41
CA ALA A 213 -1.75 -10.96 2.82
C ALA A 213 -2.86 -10.40 3.72
N THR A 214 -3.50 -9.33 3.27
CA THR A 214 -4.41 -8.52 4.09
C THR A 214 -5.89 -8.74 3.81
N PHE A 215 -6.23 -9.62 2.88
CA PHE A 215 -7.62 -9.86 2.43
C PHE A 215 -8.22 -8.59 1.80
N GLY A 216 -7.42 -7.91 0.97
CA GLY A 216 -7.81 -6.70 0.23
C GLY A 216 -7.87 -5.41 1.07
N SER A 217 -7.33 -5.38 2.29
CA SER A 217 -7.28 -4.15 3.09
C SER A 217 -6.03 -3.29 2.83
N ALA A 218 -5.05 -3.82 2.10
CA ALA A 218 -3.90 -3.12 1.58
C ALA A 218 -3.62 -3.67 0.17
N GLN A 219 -3.31 -2.80 -0.77
CA GLN A 219 -2.96 -3.15 -2.15
C GLN A 219 -2.30 -1.96 -2.84
N VAL A 220 -1.71 -2.19 -4.00
CA VAL A 220 -1.24 -1.11 -4.87
C VAL A 220 -2.44 -0.26 -5.32
N GLY A 221 -2.45 1.01 -4.92
CA GLY A 221 -3.47 1.98 -5.32
C GLY A 221 -3.33 2.40 -6.79
N GLY A 222 -2.10 2.54 -7.27
CA GLY A 222 -1.81 2.80 -8.67
C GLY A 222 -0.33 3.11 -8.90
N TRP A 223 -0.01 3.59 -10.10
CA TRP A 223 1.35 3.99 -10.47
C TRP A 223 1.36 4.88 -11.71
N ALA A 224 2.34 5.78 -11.79
CA ALA A 224 2.71 6.47 -13.01
C ALA A 224 3.57 5.59 -13.95
N VAL A 225 3.46 5.83 -15.26
CA VAL A 225 4.41 5.34 -16.26
C VAL A 225 5.25 6.52 -16.73
N GLN A 226 6.57 6.40 -16.76
CA GLN A 226 7.45 7.53 -17.08
C GLN A 226 7.31 7.96 -18.55
N GLU A 227 7.22 7.00 -19.46
CA GLU A 227 7.28 7.21 -20.92
C GLU A 227 5.97 7.73 -21.52
N SER A 228 4.89 7.78 -20.73
CA SER A 228 3.59 8.25 -21.19
C SER A 228 2.91 9.00 -20.05
N ALA A 229 2.18 10.08 -20.32
CA ALA A 229 1.34 10.75 -19.33
C ALA A 229 0.13 9.86 -18.98
N THR A 230 0.41 8.69 -18.41
CA THR A 230 -0.53 7.61 -18.12
C THR A 230 -0.33 7.17 -16.68
N LEU A 231 -1.42 7.20 -15.92
CA LEU A 231 -1.49 6.73 -14.55
C LEU A 231 -2.36 5.49 -14.54
N TYR A 232 -1.94 4.42 -13.88
CA TYR A 232 -2.78 3.27 -13.63
C TYR A 232 -3.43 3.43 -12.26
N CYS A 233 -4.71 3.13 -12.18
CA CYS A 233 -5.51 3.25 -10.97
C CYS A 233 -6.19 1.93 -10.70
N ASN A 234 -6.03 1.40 -9.48
CA ASN A 234 -6.88 0.33 -8.99
C ASN A 234 -8.25 0.91 -8.65
N ARG A 235 -9.23 0.73 -9.55
CA ARG A 235 -10.51 1.46 -9.51
C ARG A 235 -11.26 1.28 -8.19
N ASP A 236 -11.20 0.08 -7.62
CA ASP A 236 -11.98 -0.30 -6.44
C ASP A 236 -11.40 0.27 -5.13
N GLN A 237 -10.22 0.89 -5.18
CA GLN A 237 -9.62 1.58 -4.03
C GLN A 237 -10.14 2.99 -3.82
N TYR A 238 -10.78 3.58 -4.83
CA TYR A 238 -11.10 5.00 -4.81
C TYR A 238 -12.57 5.28 -5.08
N ASP A 239 -13.16 6.15 -4.26
CA ASP A 239 -14.30 6.95 -4.66
C ASP A 239 -13.78 8.08 -5.56
N LEU A 240 -14.16 8.07 -6.84
CA LEU A 240 -13.64 9.02 -7.84
C LEU A 240 -14.08 10.47 -7.61
N GLY A 241 -15.07 10.71 -6.73
CA GLY A 241 -15.46 12.05 -6.30
C GLY A 241 -14.84 12.49 -4.98
N SER A 242 -13.95 11.67 -4.41
CA SER A 242 -13.32 11.95 -3.11
C SER A 242 -12.01 12.72 -3.25
N GLU A 243 -11.68 13.45 -2.18
CA GLU A 243 -10.38 14.08 -2.04
C GLU A 243 -9.23 13.06 -2.02
N GLU A 244 -9.47 11.84 -1.53
CA GLU A 244 -8.47 10.76 -1.57
C GLU A 244 -8.09 10.41 -3.02
N PHE A 245 -9.07 10.33 -3.92
CA PHE A 245 -8.79 10.14 -5.34
C PHE A 245 -8.12 11.37 -5.97
N GLU A 246 -8.65 12.56 -5.75
CA GLU A 246 -8.17 13.77 -6.42
C GLU A 246 -6.78 14.21 -5.94
N VAL A 247 -6.48 14.03 -4.66
CA VAL A 247 -5.26 14.50 -4.03
C VAL A 247 -4.27 13.36 -3.83
N SER A 248 -4.65 12.34 -3.05
CA SER A 248 -3.73 11.27 -2.65
C SER A 248 -3.40 10.27 -3.74
N TYR A 249 -4.23 10.19 -4.79
CA TYR A 249 -3.89 9.45 -5.99
C TYR A 249 -3.52 10.37 -7.15
N LEU A 250 -4.46 11.20 -7.63
CA LEU A 250 -4.32 11.85 -8.93
C LEU A 250 -3.20 12.90 -8.91
N LYS A 251 -3.16 13.80 -7.92
CA LYS A 251 -2.06 14.77 -7.80
C LYS A 251 -0.73 14.09 -7.45
N HIS A 252 -0.75 13.11 -6.55
CA HIS A 252 0.44 12.34 -6.15
C HIS A 252 1.11 11.69 -7.37
N GLU A 253 0.39 10.84 -8.09
CA GLU A 253 0.91 10.09 -9.24
C GLU A 253 1.24 11.00 -10.43
N THR A 254 0.47 12.08 -10.63
CA THR A 254 0.82 13.08 -11.66
C THR A 254 2.13 13.77 -11.31
N LEU A 255 2.39 14.06 -10.03
CA LEU A 255 3.66 14.66 -9.62
C LEU A 255 4.82 13.72 -9.92
N HIS A 256 4.72 12.43 -9.55
CA HIS A 256 5.74 11.43 -9.91
C HIS A 256 6.10 11.48 -11.39
N PHE A 257 5.10 11.47 -12.27
CA PHE A 257 5.32 11.59 -13.70
C PHE A 257 6.05 12.88 -14.08
N THR A 258 5.62 14.03 -13.57
CA THR A 258 6.25 15.32 -13.90
C THR A 258 7.67 15.45 -13.34
N ASP A 259 7.92 14.93 -12.14
CA ASP A 259 9.24 14.98 -11.50
C ASP A 259 10.21 14.01 -12.19
N LEU A 260 9.79 12.80 -12.58
CA LEU A 260 10.63 11.87 -13.36
C LEU A 260 11.04 12.44 -14.72
N ASN A 261 10.19 13.28 -15.34
CA ASN A 261 10.52 13.93 -16.60
C ASN A 261 11.44 15.14 -16.42
N ALA A 262 11.28 15.89 -15.33
CA ALA A 262 12.09 17.08 -15.05
C ALA A 262 13.43 16.76 -14.38
N TYR A 263 13.47 15.68 -13.59
CA TYR A 263 14.56 15.27 -12.70
C TYR A 263 14.76 13.74 -12.81
N PRO A 264 15.30 13.25 -13.93
CA PRO A 264 15.31 11.82 -14.27
C PRO A 264 16.13 10.93 -13.31
N ASN A 265 17.04 11.52 -12.53
CA ASN A 265 17.87 10.79 -11.57
C ASN A 265 17.30 10.78 -10.15
N LEU A 266 16.17 11.47 -9.91
CA LEU A 266 15.60 11.64 -8.58
C LEU A 266 15.22 10.28 -7.98
N SER A 267 15.65 10.03 -6.74
CA SER A 267 15.44 8.74 -6.09
C SER A 267 13.96 8.48 -5.79
N ALA A 268 13.60 7.20 -5.64
CA ALA A 268 12.24 6.81 -5.26
C ALA A 268 11.79 7.46 -3.94
N ALA A 269 12.67 7.60 -2.95
CA ALA A 269 12.34 8.23 -1.68
C ALA A 269 12.03 9.73 -1.83
N ASP A 270 12.75 10.42 -2.72
CA ASP A 270 12.53 11.85 -2.99
C ASP A 270 11.26 12.09 -3.81
N LEU A 271 10.97 11.21 -4.77
CA LEU A 271 9.71 11.19 -5.52
C LEU A 271 8.52 11.02 -4.58
N GLU A 272 8.60 10.07 -3.64
CA GLU A 272 7.57 9.84 -2.61
C GLU A 272 7.43 11.05 -1.68
N TYR A 273 8.54 11.60 -1.20
CA TYR A 273 8.53 12.77 -0.33
C TYR A 273 7.81 13.94 -0.98
N ARG A 274 8.18 14.28 -2.23
CA ARG A 274 7.57 15.41 -2.94
C ARG A 274 6.07 15.17 -3.20
N SER A 275 5.68 13.96 -3.55
CA SER A 275 4.27 13.61 -3.82
C SER A 275 3.42 13.66 -2.55
N LYS A 276 3.96 13.21 -1.41
CA LYS A 276 3.30 13.31 -0.10
C LYS A 276 3.23 14.74 0.43
N VAL A 277 4.22 15.58 0.12
CA VAL A 277 4.15 17.02 0.38
C VAL A 277 2.97 17.62 -0.40
N ILE A 278 2.78 17.26 -1.68
CA ILE A 278 1.62 17.70 -2.46
C ILE A 278 0.31 17.27 -1.81
N GLU A 279 0.21 16.06 -1.24
CA GLU A 279 -1.00 15.65 -0.54
C GLU A 279 -1.35 16.63 0.59
N LEU A 280 -0.40 16.92 1.47
CA LEU A 280 -0.61 17.85 2.60
C LEU A 280 -0.77 19.30 2.17
N MET A 281 -0.35 19.70 0.97
CA MET A 281 -0.64 21.03 0.42
C MET A 281 -2.11 21.20 0.05
N TYR A 282 -2.79 20.13 -0.37
CA TYR A 282 -4.14 20.20 -0.93
C TYR A 282 -5.22 19.56 -0.04
N CYS A 283 -4.87 18.71 0.93
CA CYS A 283 -5.83 18.15 1.88
C CYS A 283 -6.61 19.25 2.62
N THR A 284 -7.93 19.08 2.65
CA THR A 284 -8.88 19.90 3.41
C THR A 284 -9.04 19.40 4.85
N GLU A 285 -9.83 20.12 5.66
CA GLU A 285 -10.25 19.68 6.99
C GLU A 285 -10.88 18.28 7.00
N ALA A 286 -11.52 17.88 5.90
CA ALA A 286 -12.21 16.59 5.82
C ALA A 286 -11.26 15.40 5.88
N THR A 287 -10.03 15.51 5.37
CA THR A 287 -9.09 14.38 5.27
C THR A 287 -7.73 14.61 5.94
N MET A 288 -7.39 15.86 6.30
CA MET A 288 -6.07 16.19 6.85
C MET A 288 -5.69 15.32 8.06
N GLN A 289 -6.61 15.13 9.01
CA GLN A 289 -6.32 14.36 10.22
C GLN A 289 -6.06 12.88 9.92
N ASP A 290 -6.83 12.29 8.99
CA ASP A 290 -6.63 10.90 8.58
C ASP A 290 -5.31 10.72 7.82
N ARG A 291 -4.94 11.70 6.97
CA ARG A 291 -3.68 11.71 6.23
C ARG A 291 -2.47 11.83 7.16
N ILE A 292 -2.50 12.73 8.13
CA ILE A 292 -1.45 12.84 9.16
C ILE A 292 -1.36 11.55 9.99
N ALA A 293 -2.50 11.02 10.43
CA ALA A 293 -2.53 9.77 11.18
C ALA A 293 -1.97 8.58 10.39
N GLN A 294 -2.15 8.58 9.07
CA GLN A 294 -1.51 7.63 8.17
C GLN A 294 0.01 7.82 8.11
N PHE A 295 0.48 9.03 7.80
CA PHE A 295 1.90 9.29 7.63
C PHE A 295 2.69 9.07 8.92
N VAL A 296 2.16 9.44 10.09
CA VAL A 296 2.79 9.16 11.38
C VAL A 296 2.90 7.66 11.63
N ARG A 297 1.82 6.91 11.39
CA ARG A 297 1.78 5.45 11.63
C ARG A 297 2.73 4.68 10.72
N GLU A 298 2.88 5.15 9.49
CA GLU A 298 3.69 4.50 8.45
C GLU A 298 5.09 5.12 8.33
N ALA A 299 5.49 6.01 9.23
CA ALA A 299 6.83 6.62 9.20
C ALA A 299 7.89 5.68 9.77
N ASP A 300 8.93 5.41 8.98
CA ASP A 300 10.16 4.75 9.43
C ASP A 300 11.37 5.33 8.71
N GLY A 301 12.30 5.90 9.48
CA GLY A 301 13.53 6.52 8.97
C GLY A 301 14.73 5.57 8.88
N SER A 302 14.54 4.27 9.15
CA SER A 302 15.65 3.32 9.29
C SER A 302 16.29 2.91 7.95
N ASP A 303 15.52 2.87 6.87
CA ASP A 303 15.98 2.42 5.54
C ASP A 303 15.38 3.28 4.42
N ARG A 304 16.25 4.00 3.69
CA ARG A 304 15.86 4.85 2.55
C ARG A 304 15.30 4.05 1.38
N SER A 305 15.73 2.80 1.21
CA SER A 305 15.24 1.94 0.13
C SER A 305 13.75 1.61 0.28
N HIS A 306 13.21 1.71 1.50
CA HIS A 306 11.79 1.73 1.77
C HIS A 306 11.23 3.16 1.56
N SER A 307 11.06 3.55 0.30
CA SER A 307 10.74 4.92 -0.12
C SER A 307 9.54 5.54 0.59
N HIS A 308 8.40 4.83 0.66
CA HIS A 308 7.18 5.35 1.30
C HIS A 308 7.35 5.66 2.80
N PRO A 309 7.77 4.71 3.66
CA PRO A 309 7.91 4.99 5.08
C PRO A 309 9.04 5.97 5.40
N TYR A 310 10.13 5.94 4.62
CA TYR A 310 11.21 6.93 4.74
C TYR A 310 10.72 8.35 4.42
N ALA A 311 10.00 8.51 3.30
CA ALA A 311 9.40 9.79 2.91
C ALA A 311 8.42 10.31 3.97
N ASN A 312 7.59 9.43 4.55
CA ASN A 312 6.71 9.78 5.67
C ASN A 312 7.52 10.31 6.86
N HIS A 313 8.57 9.59 7.26
CA HIS A 313 9.40 9.97 8.40
C HIS A 313 10.06 11.34 8.19
N VAL A 314 10.66 11.56 7.03
CA VAL A 314 11.30 12.85 6.71
C VAL A 314 10.28 13.98 6.68
N LEU A 315 9.16 13.81 5.96
CA LEU A 315 8.10 14.82 5.87
C LEU A 315 7.54 15.17 7.24
N MET A 316 7.17 14.17 8.04
CA MET A 316 6.59 14.40 9.35
C MET A 316 7.59 15.00 10.34
N THR A 317 8.88 14.66 10.22
CA THR A 317 9.96 15.29 11.01
C THR A 317 10.12 16.76 10.63
N ALA A 318 10.17 17.08 9.34
CA ALA A 318 10.31 18.46 8.87
C ALA A 318 9.11 19.33 9.24
N LEU A 319 7.89 18.82 9.11
CA LEU A 319 6.69 19.51 9.55
C LEU A 319 6.66 19.73 11.06
N SER A 320 7.07 18.72 11.84
CA SER A 320 7.12 18.82 13.29
C SER A 320 8.10 19.90 13.76
N ASP A 321 9.26 20.01 13.11
CA ASP A 321 10.23 21.06 13.40
C ASP A 321 9.65 22.45 13.07
N MET A 322 9.02 22.61 11.91
CA MET A 322 8.43 23.88 11.49
C MET A 322 7.25 24.34 12.37
N LEU A 323 6.41 23.42 12.84
CA LEU A 323 5.17 23.72 13.55
C LEU A 323 5.33 23.70 15.07
N PHE A 324 6.22 22.86 15.58
CA PHE A 324 6.36 22.57 17.01
C PHE A 324 7.78 22.72 17.55
N GLN A 325 8.78 23.00 16.69
CA GLN A 325 10.19 23.15 17.05
C GLN A 325 10.76 21.92 17.78
N ARG A 326 10.44 20.73 17.28
CA ARG A 326 10.90 19.45 17.83
C ARG A 326 11.11 18.42 16.70
N GLY A 327 11.75 17.31 17.04
CA GLY A 327 11.88 16.16 16.13
C GLY A 327 10.55 15.48 15.82
N PHE A 328 10.58 14.27 15.26
CA PHE A 328 9.38 13.53 14.85
C PHE A 328 8.30 13.42 15.96
N GLU A 329 7.17 14.14 15.78
CA GLU A 329 6.03 14.12 16.69
C GLU A 329 5.03 13.02 16.29
N GLN A 330 4.78 12.10 17.23
CA GLN A 330 3.91 10.94 17.01
C GLN A 330 2.52 11.11 17.64
N ASP A 331 2.35 12.06 18.56
CA ASP A 331 1.08 12.27 19.23
C ASP A 331 0.07 12.97 18.31
N LEU A 332 -0.91 12.21 17.82
CA LEU A 332 -1.98 12.72 16.96
C LEU A 332 -2.81 13.81 17.64
N ALA A 333 -2.88 13.86 18.98
CA ALA A 333 -3.58 14.94 19.68
C ALA A 333 -2.87 16.29 19.52
N VAL A 334 -1.54 16.29 19.37
CA VAL A 334 -0.75 17.50 19.08
C VAL A 334 -1.08 17.98 17.66
N TRP A 335 -1.10 17.05 16.69
CA TRP A 335 -1.43 17.35 15.30
C TRP A 335 -2.87 17.87 15.11
N SER A 336 -3.84 17.31 15.85
CA SER A 336 -5.23 17.78 15.83
C SER A 336 -5.41 19.19 16.42
N GLY A 337 -4.41 19.71 17.14
CA GLY A 337 -4.42 21.07 17.67
C GLY A 337 -4.03 22.15 16.65
N ILE A 338 -3.55 21.76 15.45
CA ILE A 338 -3.07 22.69 14.42
C ILE A 338 -4.13 22.91 13.35
N GLN A 339 -4.28 24.16 12.94
CA GLN A 339 -5.14 24.55 11.82
C GLN A 339 -4.62 23.98 10.50
N VAL A 340 -5.53 23.47 9.67
CA VAL A 340 -5.19 22.80 8.42
C VAL A 340 -4.38 23.72 7.50
N GLU A 341 -4.72 25.00 7.44
CA GLU A 341 -4.01 25.97 6.60
C GLU A 341 -2.56 26.20 7.06
N ALA A 342 -2.27 26.00 8.36
CA ALA A 342 -0.90 26.06 8.85
C ALA A 342 -0.07 24.87 8.34
N ILE A 343 -0.68 23.67 8.31
CA ILE A 343 -0.06 22.47 7.72
C ILE A 343 0.11 22.65 6.22
N ASN A 344 -0.91 23.13 5.49
CA ASN A 344 -0.80 23.34 4.05
C ASN A 344 0.31 24.35 3.71
N ARG A 345 0.44 25.45 4.47
CA ARG A 345 1.51 26.45 4.27
C ARG A 345 2.90 25.87 4.56
N ALA A 346 3.04 25.07 5.61
CA ALA A 346 4.31 24.42 5.93
C ALA A 346 4.69 23.42 4.82
N ALA A 347 3.75 22.59 4.36
CA ALA A 347 3.97 21.70 3.22
C ALA A 347 4.34 22.45 1.93
N ALA A 348 3.66 23.56 1.62
CA ALA A 348 3.99 24.39 0.47
C ALA A 348 5.41 24.98 0.53
N ALA A 349 5.88 25.36 1.72
CA ALA A 349 7.25 25.82 1.92
C ALA A 349 8.27 24.68 1.74
N LEU A 350 7.98 23.47 2.22
CA LEU A 350 8.81 22.28 1.99
C LEU A 350 8.90 21.92 0.49
N TYR A 351 7.77 22.00 -0.24
CA TYR A 351 7.76 21.79 -1.68
C TYR A 351 8.63 22.83 -2.39
N ALA A 352 8.46 24.11 -2.07
CA ALA A 352 9.23 25.21 -2.65
C ALA A 352 10.73 25.08 -2.38
N ALA A 353 11.12 24.64 -1.18
CA ALA A 353 12.52 24.40 -0.81
C ALA A 353 13.13 23.26 -1.63
N SER A 354 12.47 22.09 -1.70
CA SER A 354 12.95 20.96 -2.51
C SER A 354 13.03 21.32 -3.99
N GLU A 355 12.06 22.09 -4.49
CA GLU A 355 12.03 22.59 -5.86
C GLU A 355 13.19 23.53 -6.18
N ALA A 356 13.51 24.44 -5.26
CA ALA A 356 14.65 25.34 -5.43
C ALA A 356 15.97 24.57 -5.53
N THR A 357 16.14 23.51 -4.73
CA THR A 357 17.30 22.62 -4.79
C THR A 357 17.39 21.90 -6.13
N LEU A 358 16.29 21.31 -6.63
CA LEU A 358 16.29 20.59 -7.92
C LEU A 358 16.51 21.51 -9.12
N ARG A 359 16.05 22.76 -9.06
CA ARG A 359 16.32 23.74 -10.14
C ARG A 359 17.79 24.14 -10.24
N GLN A 360 18.51 24.11 -9.13
CA GLN A 360 19.95 24.41 -9.13
C GLN A 360 20.77 23.26 -9.69
N ASP A 361 20.25 22.03 -9.56
CA ASP A 361 20.92 20.81 -9.99
C ASP A 361 19.89 19.77 -10.45
N PRO A 362 19.42 19.84 -11.72
CA PRO A 362 18.39 18.92 -12.23
C PRO A 362 18.82 17.46 -12.32
N GLU A 363 20.13 17.19 -12.28
CA GLU A 363 20.70 15.84 -12.32
C GLU A 363 20.84 15.23 -10.92
N ARG A 364 20.49 15.99 -9.87
CA ARG A 364 20.55 15.57 -8.48
C ARG A 364 19.67 14.35 -8.23
N ALA A 365 20.25 13.34 -7.58
CA ALA A 365 19.53 12.14 -7.20
C ALA A 365 18.76 12.27 -5.88
N GLU A 366 19.22 13.13 -4.95
CA GLU A 366 18.69 13.19 -3.59
C GLU A 366 18.54 14.63 -3.08
N VAL A 367 17.38 14.95 -2.50
CA VAL A 367 17.05 16.24 -1.87
C VAL A 367 16.67 16.16 -0.41
N ILE A 368 16.28 14.98 0.07
CA ILE A 368 16.05 14.68 1.49
C ILE A 368 17.06 13.73 2.10
#